data_AF-A0A3A1WWQ3-F1
#
_entry.id   AF-A0A3A1WWQ3-F1
#
_cell.length_a   1.000
_cell.length_b   1.000
_cell.length_c   1.000
_cell.angle_alpha   90.00
_cell.angle_beta   90.00
_cell.angle_gamma   90.00
#
_symmetry.space_group_name_H-M   'P 1'
#
loop_
_entity.id
_entity.type
_entity.pdbx_description
1 polymer ?
#
loop_
_entity_poly.entity_id
_entity_poly.type
_entity_poly.pdbx_seq_one_letter_code
_entity_poly.pdbx_strand_id
1 'polypeptide(L)'
;MFNQDHFLLDNGLLGWFYKILTPIEWLMTQVMTLCHKFLVLIGMNEIGFSWVFSIVFLVLAVHACIFPAFIKSIKGMRNMQAIAPKMKKIQQKYKG
;
A
#
# COMPACT_ATOMS: atom_id res chain seq x y z
N MET A 1 16.94 -15.40 -33.01
CA MET A 1 15.76 -14.73 -32.43
C MET A 1 15.53 -15.36 -31.08
N PHE A 2 16.02 -14.74 -30.00
CA PHE A 2 15.91 -15.30 -28.65
C PHE A 2 14.53 -14.97 -28.10
N ASN A 3 13.66 -15.98 -28.04
CA ASN A 3 12.42 -15.94 -27.30
C ASN A 3 12.78 -16.08 -25.80
N GLN A 4 12.90 -14.95 -25.10
CA GLN A 4 13.37 -14.85 -23.70
C GLN A 4 12.23 -15.06 -22.68
N ASP A 5 11.26 -15.92 -23.00
CA ASP A 5 10.03 -16.09 -22.19
C ASP A 5 10.23 -17.00 -20.97
N HIS A 6 11.46 -17.45 -20.70
CA HIS A 6 11.77 -18.23 -19.51
C HIS A 6 13.23 -18.05 -19.10
N PHE A 7 13.48 -16.99 -18.34
CA PHE A 7 14.77 -16.70 -17.73
C PHE A 7 15.08 -17.77 -16.65
N LEU A 8 16.33 -18.23 -16.53
CA LEU A 8 16.69 -19.34 -15.62
C LEU A 8 16.48 -19.03 -14.13
N LEU A 9 16.35 -17.74 -13.77
CA LEU A 9 16.01 -17.28 -12.43
C LEU A 9 14.49 -17.14 -12.23
N ASP A 10 13.66 -17.37 -13.25
CA ASP A 10 12.20 -17.36 -13.15
C ASP A 10 11.64 -18.67 -12.56
N ASN A 11 12.46 -19.73 -12.50
CA ASN A 11 12.09 -20.98 -11.85
C ASN A 11 12.71 -21.08 -10.47
N GLY A 12 11.86 -20.93 -9.44
CA GLY A 12 12.23 -21.08 -8.04
C GLY A 12 11.82 -19.88 -7.19
N LEU A 13 12.67 -19.50 -6.24
CA LEU A 13 12.44 -18.43 -5.28
C LEU A 13 12.23 -17.07 -5.97
N LEU A 14 13.04 -16.73 -6.98
CA LEU A 14 12.99 -15.43 -7.65
C LEU A 14 11.72 -15.25 -8.50
N GLY A 15 11.25 -16.27 -9.22
CA GLY A 15 9.94 -16.23 -9.90
C GLY A 15 8.75 -16.14 -8.93
N TRP A 16 8.83 -16.79 -7.76
CA TRP A 16 7.86 -16.61 -6.68
C TRP A 16 7.88 -15.18 -6.12
N PHE A 17 9.06 -14.58 -5.95
CA PHE A 17 9.21 -13.16 -5.57
C PHE A 17 8.59 -12.23 -6.63
N TYR A 18 8.85 -12.47 -7.92
CA TYR A 18 8.22 -11.71 -9.01
C TYR A 18 6.70 -11.82 -8.95
N LYS A 19 6.16 -13.02 -8.74
CA LYS A 19 4.72 -13.25 -8.58
C LYS A 19 4.12 -12.46 -7.42
N ILE A 20 4.84 -12.28 -6.32
CA ILE A 20 4.42 -11.43 -5.18
C ILE A 20 4.58 -9.94 -5.48
N LEU A 21 5.55 -9.56 -6.32
CA LEU A 21 5.74 -8.19 -6.76
C LEU A 21 4.71 -7.76 -7.82
N THR A 22 4.18 -8.67 -8.65
CA THR A 22 3.18 -8.32 -9.68
C THR A 22 2.00 -7.46 -9.21
N PRO A 23 1.34 -7.72 -8.05
CA PRO A 23 0.30 -6.84 -7.56
C PRO A 23 0.81 -5.44 -7.21
N ILE A 24 2.06 -5.31 -6.76
CA ILE A 24 2.65 -4.02 -6.38
C ILE A 24 3.02 -3.19 -7.61
N GLU A 25 3.53 -3.84 -8.66
CA GLU A 25 3.82 -3.20 -9.94
C GLU A 25 2.53 -2.68 -10.59
N TRP A 26 1.49 -3.52 -10.64
CA TRP A 26 0.18 -3.11 -11.16
C TRP A 26 -0.39 -1.92 -10.39
N LEU A 27 -0.30 -1.94 -9.05
CA LEU A 27 -0.79 -0.87 -8.18
C LEU A 27 0.00 0.43 -8.40
N MET A 28 1.32 0.35 -8.58
CA MET A 28 2.18 1.49 -8.93
C MET A 28 1.76 2.12 -10.27
N THR A 29 1.49 1.32 -11.30
CA THR A 29 1.04 1.81 -12.61
C THR A 29 -0.34 2.48 -12.54
N GLN A 30 -1.29 1.91 -11.78
CA GLN A 30 -2.62 2.52 -11.59
C GLN A 30 -2.52 3.88 -10.88
N VAL A 31 -1.68 3.98 -9.85
CA VAL A 31 -1.48 5.22 -9.10
C VAL A 31 -0.83 6.31 -9.98
N MET A 32 0.17 5.95 -10.78
CA MET A 32 0.84 6.88 -11.70
C MET A 32 -0.10 7.38 -12.82
N THR A 33 -0.90 6.50 -13.41
CA THR A 33 -1.81 6.86 -14.51
C THR A 33 -3.03 7.65 -14.04
N LEU A 34 -3.56 7.35 -12.85
CA LEU A 34 -4.68 8.09 -12.25
C LEU A 34 -4.29 9.55 -11.99
N CYS A 35 -3.09 9.79 -11.47
CA CYS A 35 -2.63 11.15 -11.19
C CYS A 35 -2.23 11.91 -12.42
N HIS A 36 -1.57 11.27 -13.39
CA HIS A 36 -1.30 11.93 -14.67
C HIS A 36 -2.59 12.41 -15.35
N LYS A 37 -3.64 11.56 -15.38
CA LYS A 37 -4.95 11.92 -15.97
C LYS A 37 -5.69 13.01 -15.18
N PHE A 38 -5.61 12.98 -13.84
CA PHE A 38 -6.26 13.99 -13.00
C PHE A 38 -5.65 15.39 -13.21
N LEU A 39 -4.34 15.48 -13.45
CA LEU A 39 -3.66 16.77 -13.64
C LEU A 39 -3.74 17.32 -15.05
N VAL A 40 -3.80 16.46 -16.06
CA VAL A 40 -4.13 16.87 -17.43
C VAL A 40 -5.54 17.44 -17.50
N LEU A 41 -6.49 16.90 -16.72
CA LEU A 41 -7.89 17.36 -16.68
C LEU A 41 -8.06 18.76 -16.05
N ILE A 42 -7.12 19.20 -15.21
CA ILE A 42 -7.14 20.52 -14.54
C ILE A 42 -6.51 21.64 -15.42
N GLY A 43 -5.93 21.31 -16.57
CA GLY A 43 -5.58 22.30 -17.60
C GLY A 43 -4.37 23.20 -17.29
N MET A 44 -3.34 22.68 -16.61
CA MET A 44 -2.14 23.46 -16.24
C MET A 44 -0.96 23.28 -17.21
N ASN A 45 -0.22 24.38 -17.43
CA ASN A 45 0.94 24.50 -18.31
C ASN A 45 2.06 23.48 -17.99
N GLU A 46 2.78 23.04 -19.02
CA GLU A 46 3.59 21.81 -19.03
C GLU A 46 4.91 21.89 -18.25
N ILE A 47 5.35 23.10 -17.88
CA ILE A 47 6.69 23.35 -17.33
C ILE A 47 6.59 23.80 -15.86
N GLY A 48 6.85 22.86 -14.94
CA GLY A 48 7.23 23.12 -13.55
C GLY A 48 6.11 22.94 -12.51
N PHE A 49 5.17 23.88 -12.42
CA PHE A 49 4.19 23.89 -11.31
C PHE A 49 3.18 22.75 -11.38
N SER A 50 2.81 22.31 -12.60
CA SER A 50 1.93 21.16 -12.81
C SER A 50 2.53 19.87 -12.23
N TRP A 51 3.85 19.70 -12.29
CA TRP A 51 4.53 18.52 -11.71
C TRP A 51 4.49 18.49 -10.18
N VAL A 52 4.70 19.62 -9.52
CA VAL A 52 4.69 19.67 -8.04
C VAL A 52 3.29 19.50 -7.50
N PHE A 53 2.30 20.20 -8.08
CA PHE A 53 0.89 20.00 -7.72
C PHE A 53 0.42 18.58 -8.05
N SER A 54 1.00 17.92 -9.06
CA SER A 54 0.73 16.51 -9.39
C SER A 54 1.03 15.58 -8.24
N ILE A 55 2.24 15.73 -7.71
CA ILE A 55 2.75 14.91 -6.61
C ILE A 55 1.96 15.20 -5.33
N VAL A 56 1.65 16.46 -5.03
CA VAL A 56 0.90 16.83 -3.82
C VAL A 56 -0.52 16.27 -3.85
N PHE A 57 -1.22 16.39 -4.98
CA PHE A 57 -2.59 15.87 -5.10
C PHE A 57 -2.63 14.35 -5.10
N LEU A 58 -1.64 13.71 -5.73
CA LEU A 58 -1.42 12.27 -5.68
C LEU A 58 -1.24 11.77 -4.24
N VAL A 59 -0.37 12.40 -3.46
CA VAL A 59 -0.09 12.01 -2.07
C VAL A 59 -1.33 12.18 -1.20
N LEU A 60 -2.07 13.30 -1.35
CA LEU A 60 -3.29 13.54 -0.59
C LEU A 60 -4.41 12.56 -0.92
N ALA A 61 -4.61 12.22 -2.20
CA ALA A 61 -5.62 11.24 -2.62
C ALA A 61 -5.30 9.83 -2.10
N VAL A 62 -4.02 9.42 -2.20
CA VAL A 62 -3.56 8.14 -1.66
C VAL A 62 -3.73 8.10 -0.14
N HIS A 63 -3.31 9.14 0.58
CA HIS A 63 -3.52 9.22 2.02
C HIS A 63 -4.99 9.21 2.39
N ALA A 64 -5.85 9.97 1.71
CA ALA A 64 -7.29 9.95 1.98
C ALA A 64 -7.92 8.56 1.80
N CYS A 65 -7.43 7.76 0.84
CA CYS A 65 -7.87 6.39 0.62
C CYS A 65 -7.34 5.40 1.68
N ILE A 66 -6.07 5.53 2.10
CA ILE A 66 -5.45 4.61 3.08
C ILE A 66 -5.82 5.00 4.52
N PHE A 67 -6.09 6.28 4.80
CA PHE A 67 -6.50 6.79 6.11
C PHE A 67 -7.67 6.01 6.75
N PRO A 68 -8.78 5.71 6.06
CA PRO A 68 -9.85 4.88 6.63
C PRO A 68 -9.41 3.44 6.92
N ALA A 69 -8.47 2.88 6.15
CA ALA A 69 -7.89 1.58 6.44
C ALA A 69 -7.04 1.63 7.72
N PHE A 70 -6.23 2.68 7.91
CA PHE A 70 -5.44 2.88 9.12
C PHE A 70 -6.33 3.07 10.38
N ILE A 71 -7.47 3.75 10.29
CA ILE A 71 -8.41 3.86 11.41
C ILE A 71 -8.92 2.48 11.84
N LYS A 72 -9.24 1.61 10.87
CA LYS A 72 -9.66 0.23 11.16
C LYS A 72 -8.54 -0.56 11.84
N SER A 73 -7.28 -0.38 11.40
CA SER A 73 -6.10 -0.99 12.03
C SER A 73 -5.89 -0.52 13.49
N ILE A 74 -6.07 0.77 13.77
CA ILE A 74 -5.95 1.35 15.13
C ILE A 74 -7.02 0.78 16.07
N LYS A 75 -8.26 0.64 15.59
CA LYS A 75 -9.36 0.08 16.38
C LYS A 75 -9.07 -1.35 16.85
N GLY A 76 -8.44 -2.17 16.00
CA GLY A 76 -8.00 -3.53 16.34
C GLY A 76 -6.98 -3.54 17.48
N MET A 77 -5.95 -2.69 17.42
CA MET A 77 -4.95 -2.56 18.48
C MET A 77 -5.56 -2.09 19.80
N ARG A 78 -6.50 -1.14 19.75
CA ARG A 78 -7.15 -0.59 20.95
C ARG A 78 -7.98 -1.62 21.71
N ASN A 79 -8.70 -2.49 21.00
CA ASN A 79 -9.48 -3.57 21.63
C ASN A 79 -8.59 -4.57 22.36
N MET A 80 -7.41 -4.88 21.81
CA MET A 80 -6.45 -5.80 22.42
C MET A 80 -5.86 -5.26 23.74
N GLN A 81 -5.57 -3.96 23.78
CA GLN A 81 -5.10 -3.29 25.00
C GLN A 81 -6.14 -3.31 26.13
N ALA A 82 -7.43 -3.18 25.80
CA ALA A 82 -8.52 -3.26 26.78
C ALA A 82 -8.70 -4.67 27.37
N ILE A 83 -8.35 -5.72 26.61
CA ILE A 83 -8.47 -7.13 27.02
C ILE A 83 -7.25 -7.57 27.85
N ALA A 84 -6.07 -7.00 27.61
CA ALA A 84 -4.83 -7.29 28.33
C ALA A 84 -4.94 -7.33 29.87
N PRO A 85 -5.56 -6.36 30.57
CA PRO A 85 -5.67 -6.39 32.03
C PRO A 85 -6.60 -7.50 32.55
N LYS A 86 -7.65 -7.84 31.80
CA LYS A 86 -8.59 -8.92 32.16
C LYS A 86 -7.92 -10.29 32.01
N MET A 87 -7.15 -10.49 30.95
CA MET A 87 -6.35 -11.70 30.77
C MET A 87 -5.33 -11.88 31.90
N LYS A 88 -4.66 -10.80 32.33
CA LYS A 88 -3.73 -10.85 33.48
C LYS A 88 -4.43 -11.27 34.78
N LYS A 89 -5.63 -10.76 35.07
CA LYS A 89 -6.41 -11.15 36.25
C LYS A 89 -6.83 -12.63 36.23
N ILE A 90 -7.24 -13.14 35.06
CA ILE A 90 -7.59 -14.56 34.90
C ILE A 90 -6.34 -15.43 35.09
N GLN A 91 -5.23 -15.07 34.43
CA GLN A 91 -3.97 -15.79 34.59
C GLN A 91 -3.49 -15.83 36.06
N GLN A 92 -3.69 -14.77 36.84
CA GLN A 92 -3.35 -14.76 38.27
C GLN A 92 -4.27 -15.64 39.12
N LYS A 93 -5.56 -15.73 38.77
CA LYS A 93 -6.56 -16.53 39.50
C LYS A 93 -6.37 -18.04 39.32
N TYR A 94 -5.81 -18.48 38.19
CA TYR A 94 -5.62 -19.90 37.82
C TYR A 94 -4.15 -20.34 37.80
N LYS A 95 -3.21 -19.48 38.20
CA LYS A 95 -1.80 -19.83 38.40
C LYS A 95 -1.51 -20.37 39.81
N GLY A 96 -2.54 -20.48 40.65
CA GLY A 96 -2.52 -21.25 41.89
C GLY A 96 -3.02 -22.66 41.65
#